data_AF-A0A9D9C8M1-F1
#
_entry.id   AF-A0A9D9C8M1-F1
#
_cell.length_a   1.000
_cell.length_b   1.000
_cell.length_c   1.000
_cell.angle_alpha   90.00
_cell.angle_beta   90.00
_cell.angle_gamma   90.00
#
_symmetry.space_group_name_H-M   'P 1'
#
loop_
_entity.id
_entity.type
_entity.pdbx_description
1 polymer ?
#
loop_
_entity_poly.entity_id
_entity_poly.type
_entity_poly.pdbx_seq_one_letter_code
_entity_poly.pdbx_strand_id
1 'polypeptide(L)'
;GFDFPIVFDQTYALLQQAHAALVVSGTATLETALFDVPQVVCYYMKGGKFLTRLVRKYFIRTPFISLVNLVAGREVVRELVSYECSVGNIARELASILQGPSRENMLQEYARMHQLLGPAGAAEHTADLMLKYLKQS
;
A
#
# COMPACT_ATOMS: atom_id res chain seq x y z
N GLY A 1 -7.69 -10.11 -28.36
CA GLY A 1 -7.67 -9.87 -26.91
C GLY A 1 -6.22 -9.73 -26.51
N PHE A 2 -5.92 -8.90 -25.51
CA PHE A 2 -4.58 -8.87 -24.94
C PHE A 2 -4.41 -10.13 -24.07
N ASP A 3 -3.37 -10.92 -24.30
CA ASP A 3 -3.01 -12.05 -23.44
C ASP A 3 -2.22 -11.52 -22.25
N PHE A 4 -2.77 -11.66 -21.05
CA PHE A 4 -2.11 -11.28 -19.80
C PHE A 4 -1.74 -12.54 -19.02
N PRO A 5 -0.45 -12.82 -18.82
CA PRO A 5 -0.02 -13.98 -18.03
C PRO A 5 -0.36 -13.77 -16.55
N ILE A 6 -0.92 -14.80 -15.92
CA ILE A 6 -1.09 -14.85 -14.46
C ILE A 6 0.13 -15.56 -13.88
N VAL A 7 0.86 -14.87 -13.02
CA VAL A 7 2.08 -15.38 -12.39
C VAL A 7 1.82 -15.56 -10.90
N PHE A 8 2.24 -16.70 -10.34
CA PHE A 8 2.10 -17.05 -8.94
C PHE A 8 3.47 -17.04 -8.24
N ASP A 9 3.47 -16.75 -6.93
CA ASP A 9 4.63 -16.83 -6.03
C ASP A 9 5.88 -16.03 -6.45
N GLN A 10 5.72 -15.04 -7.34
CA GLN A 10 6.80 -14.21 -7.86
C GLN A 10 6.54 -12.71 -7.61
N THR A 11 5.82 -12.37 -6.54
CA THR A 11 5.43 -10.99 -6.21
C THR A 11 6.62 -10.02 -6.27
N TYR A 12 7.73 -10.35 -5.62
CA TYR A 12 8.89 -9.46 -5.56
C TYR A 12 9.62 -9.33 -6.91
N ALA A 13 9.72 -10.43 -7.68
CA ALA A 13 10.31 -10.38 -9.02
C ALA A 13 9.46 -9.55 -9.98
N LEU A 14 8.13 -9.59 -9.84
CA LEU A 14 7.22 -8.73 -10.58
C LEU A 14 7.38 -7.26 -10.18
N LEU A 15 7.41 -6.97 -8.87
CA LEU A 15 7.54 -5.61 -8.36
C LEU A 15 8.86 -4.95 -8.81
N GLN A 16 9.98 -5.68 -8.79
CA GLN A 16 11.28 -5.16 -9.27
C GLN A 16 11.26 -4.68 -10.73
N GLN A 17 10.33 -5.18 -11.54
CA GLN A 17 10.20 -4.86 -12.96
C GLN A 17 9.00 -3.94 -13.23
N ALA A 18 8.14 -3.71 -12.25
CA ALA A 18 6.91 -2.95 -12.41
C ALA A 18 7.20 -1.45 -12.41
N HIS A 19 6.62 -0.74 -13.37
CA HIS A 19 6.70 0.73 -13.42
C HIS A 19 5.67 1.41 -12.53
N ALA A 20 4.52 0.78 -12.35
CA ALA A 20 3.44 1.16 -11.45
C ALA A 20 2.59 -0.07 -11.12
N ALA A 21 1.87 -0.04 -9.99
CA ALA A 21 1.06 -1.17 -9.54
C ALA A 21 -0.37 -0.74 -9.13
N LEU A 22 -1.33 -1.61 -9.42
CA LEU A 22 -2.67 -1.55 -8.83
C LEU A 22 -2.73 -2.61 -7.73
N VAL A 23 -2.92 -2.18 -6.48
CA VAL A 23 -2.71 -3.05 -5.31
C VAL A 23 -3.96 -3.08 -4.46
N VAL A 24 -4.28 -4.23 -3.88
CA VAL A 24 -5.37 -4.34 -2.89
C VAL A 24 -4.90 -3.85 -1.53
N SER A 25 -5.80 -3.31 -0.73
CA SER A 25 -5.52 -2.97 0.67
C SER A 25 -4.92 -4.17 1.44
N GLY A 26 -3.71 -4.01 1.98
CA GLY A 26 -3.02 -5.04 2.75
C GLY A 26 -1.50 -4.79 2.87
N THR A 27 -0.76 -5.80 3.31
CA THR A 27 0.71 -5.76 3.41
C THR A 27 1.40 -5.55 2.07
N ALA A 28 0.78 -6.02 0.98
CA ALA A 28 1.24 -5.80 -0.38
C ALA A 28 1.44 -4.30 -0.71
N THR A 29 0.68 -3.40 -0.06
CA THR A 29 0.89 -1.95 -0.24
C THR A 29 2.24 -1.49 0.28
N LEU A 30 2.66 -2.00 1.43
CA LEU A 30 3.95 -1.67 2.03
C LEU A 30 5.09 -2.34 1.26
N GLU A 31 4.93 -3.62 0.90
CA GLU A 31 5.91 -4.32 0.06
C GLU A 31 6.15 -3.58 -1.25
N THR A 32 5.08 -3.20 -1.97
CA THR A 32 5.16 -2.44 -3.22
C THR A 32 5.92 -1.12 -3.05
N ALA A 33 5.66 -0.40 -1.96
CA ALA A 33 6.35 0.86 -1.67
C ALA A 33 7.81 0.66 -1.25
N LEU A 34 8.15 -0.44 -0.56
CA LEU A 34 9.52 -0.82 -0.23
C LEU A 34 10.35 -1.23 -1.46
N PHE A 35 9.69 -1.57 -2.57
CA PHE A 35 10.32 -1.78 -3.88
C PHE A 35 10.36 -0.51 -4.73
N ASP A 36 10.02 0.66 -4.16
CA ASP A 36 9.94 1.94 -4.86
C ASP A 36 9.01 1.92 -6.10
N VAL A 37 7.96 1.09 -6.07
CA VAL A 37 6.99 1.00 -7.16
C VAL A 37 5.79 1.90 -6.87
N PRO A 38 5.55 2.96 -7.65
CA PRO A 38 4.37 3.80 -7.47
C PRO A 38 3.08 3.00 -7.60
N GLN A 39 2.10 3.26 -6.75
CA GLN A 39 0.90 2.44 -6.69
C GLN A 39 -0.40 3.22 -6.49
N VAL A 40 -1.49 2.62 -6.96
CA VAL A 40 -2.87 2.99 -6.64
C VAL A 40 -3.48 1.85 -5.85
N VAL A 41 -4.13 2.17 -4.73
CA VAL A 41 -4.77 1.18 -3.87
C VAL A 41 -6.25 1.08 -4.22
N CYS A 42 -6.73 -0.15 -4.41
CA CYS A 42 -8.14 -0.43 -4.67
C CYS A 42 -8.71 -1.36 -3.60
N TYR A 43 -9.87 -1.00 -3.08
CA TYR A 43 -10.61 -1.86 -2.16
C TYR A 43 -12.08 -1.90 -2.51
N TYR A 44 -12.54 -3.02 -3.10
CA TYR A 44 -13.94 -3.17 -3.49
C TYR A 44 -14.75 -3.80 -2.36
N MET A 45 -15.74 -3.06 -1.85
CA MET A 45 -16.71 -3.55 -0.88
C MET A 45 -18.07 -3.70 -1.55
N LYS A 46 -18.69 -4.88 -1.40
CA LYS A 46 -20.08 -5.13 -1.80
C LYS A 46 -21.02 -4.27 -0.94
N GLY A 47 -22.07 -3.69 -1.55
CA GLY A 47 -23.08 -2.88 -0.86
C GLY A 47 -23.19 -1.41 -1.28
N GLY A 48 -22.42 -1.00 -2.30
CA GLY A 48 -22.56 0.30 -2.94
C GLY A 48 -22.19 1.51 -2.07
N LYS A 49 -22.52 2.71 -2.55
CA LYS A 49 -22.11 3.99 -1.95
C LYS A 49 -22.63 4.18 -0.52
N PHE A 50 -23.86 3.75 -0.25
CA PHE A 50 -24.48 3.89 1.08
C PHE A 50 -23.81 2.99 2.12
N LEU A 51 -23.62 1.70 1.82
CA LEU A 51 -22.97 0.79 2.78
C LEU A 51 -21.50 1.17 2.99
N THR A 52 -20.80 1.58 1.94
CA THR A 52 -19.41 2.06 2.05
C THR A 52 -19.30 3.27 2.98
N ARG A 53 -20.22 4.24 2.87
CA ARG A 53 -20.26 5.41 3.76
C ARG A 53 -20.53 5.02 5.22
N LEU A 54 -21.37 4.01 5.45
CA LEU A 54 -21.65 3.45 6.76
C LEU A 54 -20.44 2.71 7.35
N VAL A 55 -19.75 1.87 6.55
CA VAL A 55 -18.59 1.11 7.03
C VAL A 55 -17.37 2.03 7.23
N ARG A 56 -17.23 3.09 6.43
CA ARG A 56 -16.27 4.18 6.68
C ARG A 56 -16.41 4.78 8.08
N LYS A 57 -17.62 4.77 8.66
CA LYS A 57 -17.88 5.22 10.03
C LYS A 57 -17.23 4.32 11.09
N TYR A 58 -16.97 3.04 10.78
CA TYR A 58 -16.23 2.12 11.65
C TYR A 58 -14.71 2.24 11.45
N PHE A 59 -14.27 2.61 10.24
CA PHE A 59 -12.90 3.07 9.98
C PHE A 59 -12.58 4.42 10.64
N ILE A 60 -13.49 5.09 11.37
CA ILE A 60 -13.25 6.40 12.01
C ILE A 60 -12.06 6.41 12.98
N ARG A 61 -11.61 5.26 13.47
CA ARG A 61 -10.38 5.21 14.28
C ARG A 61 -9.11 5.47 13.45
N THR A 62 -9.15 5.27 12.13
CA THR A 62 -7.97 5.36 11.26
C THR A 62 -8.31 6.08 9.94
N PRO A 63 -7.66 7.22 9.62
CA PRO A 63 -8.03 8.04 8.46
C PRO A 63 -7.78 7.39 7.09
N PHE A 64 -7.01 6.29 7.03
CA PHE A 64 -6.58 5.61 5.82
C PHE A 64 -6.79 4.09 5.91
N ILE A 65 -6.83 3.42 4.76
CA ILE A 65 -6.98 1.96 4.67
C ILE A 65 -5.64 1.30 4.32
N SER A 66 -4.81 1.92 3.48
CA SER A 66 -3.50 1.37 3.11
C SER A 66 -2.47 1.55 4.23
N LEU A 67 -1.58 0.56 4.37
CA LEU A 67 -0.50 0.67 5.36
C LEU A 67 0.43 1.83 5.04
N VAL A 68 0.66 2.12 3.76
CA VAL A 68 1.50 3.25 3.32
C VAL A 68 0.98 4.58 3.87
N ASN A 69 -0.31 4.87 3.67
CA ASN A 69 -0.90 6.11 4.16
C ASN A 69 -1.02 6.14 5.69
N LEU A 70 -1.27 4.99 6.32
CA LEU A 70 -1.28 4.87 7.78
C LEU A 70 0.08 5.17 8.40
N VAL A 71 1.16 4.61 7.85
CA VAL A 71 2.54 4.86 8.30
C VAL A 71 2.94 6.32 8.04
N ALA A 72 2.58 6.87 6.89
CA ALA A 72 2.88 8.26 6.54
C ALA A 72 2.03 9.29 7.32
N GLY A 73 0.90 8.88 7.90
CA GLY A 73 -0.05 9.77 8.54
C GLY A 73 -0.77 10.74 7.59
N ARG A 74 -0.67 10.50 6.27
CA ARG A 74 -1.29 11.33 5.22
C ARG A 74 -1.49 10.53 3.92
N GLU A 75 -2.24 11.08 2.98
CA GLU A 75 -2.42 10.49 1.65
C GLU A 75 -1.12 10.63 0.83
N VAL A 76 -0.41 9.51 0.66
CA VAL A 76 0.75 9.32 -0.22
C VAL A 76 0.33 8.56 -1.48
N VAL A 77 -0.44 7.49 -1.30
CA VAL A 77 -1.02 6.68 -2.38
C VAL A 77 -2.50 6.91 -2.48
N ARG A 78 -3.02 6.95 -3.71
CA ARG A 78 -4.45 7.15 -3.95
C ARG A 78 -5.22 5.90 -3.56
N GLU A 79 -6.21 6.05 -2.66
CA GLU A 79 -7.10 4.97 -2.24
C GLU A 79 -8.47 5.08 -2.93
N LEU A 80 -8.76 4.16 -3.84
CA LEU A 80 -10.06 4.00 -4.45
C LEU A 80 -10.87 2.98 -3.65
N VAL A 81 -12.02 3.38 -3.12
CA VAL A 81 -12.85 2.56 -2.23
C VAL A 81 -14.25 2.33 -2.80
N SER A 82 -14.66 1.06 -2.90
CA SER A 82 -15.95 0.59 -3.39
C SER A 82 -16.36 1.24 -4.73
N TYR A 83 -17.27 2.23 -4.72
CA TYR A 83 -17.76 2.89 -5.92
C TYR A 83 -16.69 3.72 -6.64
N GLU A 84 -15.61 4.10 -5.95
CA GLU A 84 -14.48 4.80 -6.55
C GLU A 84 -13.57 3.86 -7.35
N CYS A 85 -13.62 2.54 -7.08
CA CYS A 85 -12.95 1.49 -7.88
C CYS A 85 -13.67 1.26 -9.22
N SER A 86 -13.82 2.32 -10.01
CA SER A 86 -14.30 2.23 -11.38
C SER A 86 -13.10 2.17 -12.34
N VAL A 87 -13.27 1.52 -13.50
CA VAL A 87 -12.23 1.42 -14.53
C VAL A 87 -11.69 2.81 -14.92
N GLY A 88 -12.58 3.79 -15.07
CA GLY A 88 -12.18 5.16 -15.44
C GLY A 88 -11.35 5.86 -14.37
N ASN A 89 -11.67 5.67 -13.08
CA ASN A 89 -10.86 6.23 -12.00
C ASN A 89 -9.53 5.50 -11.89
N ILE A 90 -9.53 4.16 -11.92
CA ILE A 90 -8.31 3.35 -11.87
C ILE A 90 -7.34 3.76 -12.99
N ALA A 91 -7.83 3.85 -14.23
CA ALA A 91 -7.01 4.26 -15.37
C ALA A 91 -6.44 5.67 -15.20
N ARG A 92 -7.25 6.62 -14.71
CA ARG A 92 -6.82 8.01 -14.47
C ARG A 92 -5.73 8.09 -13.41
N GLU A 93 -5.94 7.43 -12.28
CA GLU A 93 -5.01 7.48 -11.15
C GLU A 93 -3.73 6.70 -11.46
N LEU A 94 -3.80 5.56 -12.16
CA LEU A 94 -2.61 4.86 -12.63
C LEU A 94 -1.82 5.71 -13.63
N ALA A 95 -2.50 6.35 -14.58
CA ALA A 95 -1.83 7.21 -15.56
C ALA A 95 -1.10 8.38 -14.89
N SER A 96 -1.65 8.95 -13.81
CA SER A 96 -1.05 10.09 -13.10
C SER A 96 0.27 9.73 -12.41
N ILE A 97 0.51 8.45 -12.09
CA ILE A 97 1.73 7.98 -11.41
C ILE A 97 2.74 7.33 -12.36
N LEU A 98 2.45 7.25 -13.66
CA LEU A 98 3.41 6.76 -14.66
C LEU A 98 4.57 7.76 -14.83
N GLN A 99 4.33 9.05 -14.69
CA GLN A 99 5.35 10.10 -14.85
C GLN A 99 4.92 11.41 -14.20
N GLY A 100 5.88 12.33 -14.01
CA GLY A 100 5.62 13.69 -13.55
C GLY A 100 5.47 13.82 -12.03
N PRO A 101 4.94 14.97 -11.56
CA PRO A 101 5.04 15.38 -10.16
C PRO A 101 4.40 14.40 -9.16
N SER A 102 3.27 13.77 -9.52
CA SER A 102 2.61 12.80 -8.63
C SER A 102 3.49 11.58 -8.36
N ARG A 103 4.18 11.09 -9.40
CA ARG A 103 5.15 10.00 -9.28
C ARG A 103 6.32 10.40 -8.39
N GLU A 104 6.93 11.54 -8.69
CA GLU A 104 8.11 12.04 -7.98
C GLU A 104 7.83 12.26 -6.49
N ASN A 105 6.68 12.84 -6.17
CA ASN A 105 6.22 13.02 -4.79
C ASN A 105 6.07 11.64 -4.09
N MET A 106 5.41 10.68 -4.74
CA MET A 106 5.23 9.34 -4.16
C MET A 106 6.57 8.66 -3.85
N LEU A 107 7.54 8.72 -4.77
CA LEU A 107 8.88 8.17 -4.56
C LEU A 107 9.64 8.87 -3.43
N GLN A 108 9.50 10.20 -3.30
CA GLN A 108 10.10 10.94 -2.18
C GLN A 108 9.50 10.51 -0.84
N GLU A 109 8.20 10.23 -0.79
CA GLU A 109 7.57 9.70 0.42
C GLU A 109 7.98 8.28 0.74
N TYR A 110 8.22 7.44 -0.27
CA TYR A 110 8.75 6.10 -0.05
C TYR A 110 10.15 6.15 0.55
N ALA A 111 11.02 7.02 0.06
CA ALA A 111 12.34 7.26 0.65
C ALA A 111 12.26 7.68 2.13
N ARG A 112 11.29 8.54 2.50
CA ARG A 112 11.05 8.89 3.91
C ARG A 112 10.49 7.71 4.71
N MET A 113 9.60 6.92 4.11
CA MET A 113 9.01 5.76 4.74
C MET A 113 10.06 4.68 5.05
N HIS A 114 11.05 4.47 4.18
CA HIS A 114 12.21 3.61 4.45
C HIS A 114 12.95 4.03 5.73
N GLN A 115 13.08 5.34 5.97
CA GLN A 115 13.71 5.85 7.20
C GLN A 115 12.84 5.61 8.44
N LEU A 116 11.51 5.73 8.31
CA LEU A 116 10.57 5.52 9.42
C LEU A 116 10.48 4.04 9.85
N LEU A 117 10.50 3.11 8.89
CA LEU A 117 10.42 1.68 9.17
C LEU A 117 11.73 1.12 9.76
N GLY A 118 12.85 1.82 9.51
CA GLY A 118 14.15 1.42 10.03
C GLY A 118 14.76 0.22 9.29
N PRO A 119 15.91 -0.28 9.78
CA PRO A 119 16.60 -1.39 9.15
C PRO A 119 15.85 -2.71 9.32
N ALA A 120 16.19 -3.69 8.47
CA ALA A 120 15.74 -5.07 8.64
C ALA A 120 16.17 -5.65 10.01
N GLY A 121 15.49 -6.70 10.46
CA GLY A 121 15.78 -7.37 11.74
C GLY A 121 14.68 -7.24 12.79
N ALA A 122 13.47 -6.79 12.42
CA ALA A 122 12.35 -6.65 13.37
C ALA A 122 12.06 -7.95 14.16
N ALA A 123 12.13 -9.12 13.51
CA ALA A 123 11.94 -10.40 14.17
C ALA A 123 13.07 -10.73 15.16
N GLU A 124 14.32 -10.50 14.77
CA GLU A 124 15.51 -10.73 15.60
C GLU A 124 15.51 -9.79 16.82
N HIS A 125 15.27 -8.50 16.62
CA HIS A 125 15.11 -7.53 17.70
C HIS A 125 13.99 -7.93 18.68
N THR A 126 12.87 -8.46 18.17
CA THR A 126 11.78 -8.93 19.03
C THR A 126 12.21 -10.17 19.83
N ALA A 127 12.91 -11.12 19.20
CA ALA A 127 13.43 -12.30 19.88
C ALA A 127 14.43 -11.92 21.00
N ASP A 128 15.33 -10.98 20.73
CA ASP A 128 16.27 -10.45 21.73
C ASP A 128 15.56 -9.79 22.91
N LEU A 129 14.49 -9.02 22.65
CA LEU A 129 13.68 -8.40 23.70
C LEU A 129 12.98 -9.46 24.56
N MET A 130 12.41 -10.50 23.93
CA MET A 130 11.80 -11.62 24.65
C MET A 130 12.80 -12.31 25.58
N LEU A 131 14.01 -12.62 25.09
CA LEU A 131 15.06 -13.25 25.90
C LEU A 131 15.52 -12.35 27.06
N LYS A 132 15.60 -11.03 26.85
CA LYS A 132 15.93 -10.06 27.91
C LYS A 132 14.87 -10.07 29.01
N TYR A 133 13.59 -10.05 28.67
CA TYR A 133 12.51 -10.06 29.66
C TYR A 133 12.46 -11.35 30.47
N LEU A 134 12.71 -12.49 29.83
CA LEU A 134 12.76 -13.79 30.52
C LEU A 134 13.93 -13.89 31.51
N LYS A 135 15.06 -13.22 31.26
CA LYS A 135 16.23 -13.21 32.16
C LYS A 135 16.12 -12.19 33.31
N GLN A 136 15.20 -11.23 33.20
CA GLN A 136 14.92 -10.22 34.23
C GLN A 136 13.75 -10.60 35.14
N SER A 137 13.09 -11.73 34.84
CA SER A 137 12.09 -12.40 35.68
C SER A 137 12.75 -13.49 36.51
#